data_AF-A0A968LKL7-F1
#
_entry.id   AF-A0A968LKL7-F1
#
_cell.length_a   1.000
_cell.length_b   1.000
_cell.length_c   1.000
_cell.angle_alpha   90.00
_cell.angle_beta   90.00
_cell.angle_gamma   90.00
#
_symmetry.space_group_name_H-M   'P 1'
#
loop_
_entity.id
_entity.type
_entity.pdbx_description
1 polymer ?
#
loop_
_entity_poly.entity_id
_entity_poly.type
_entity_poly.pdbx_seq_one_letter_code
_entity_poly.pdbx_strand_id
1 'polypeptide(L)' 'MSYITEEGGLLNNFAAEPKAYAAEPLTAKQKKTNIVLIAVAVIAVGGLCAFAATLS' A
#
# COMPACT_ATOMS: atom_id res chain seq x y z
N MET A 1 3.19 25.35 -8.48
CA MET A 1 4.28 25.78 -7.57
C MET A 1 4.68 27.15 -8.04
N SER A 2 4.39 28.20 -7.29
CA SER A 2 4.78 29.56 -7.68
C SER A 2 6.26 29.70 -7.37
N TYR A 3 7.08 29.56 -8.40
CA TYR A 3 8.50 29.88 -8.32
C TYR A 3 8.60 31.36 -7.95
N ILE A 4 9.03 31.66 -6.74
CA ILE A 4 9.43 33.02 -6.41
C ILE A 4 10.76 33.26 -7.13
N THR A 5 10.78 34.30 -7.97
CA THR A 5 12.00 34.84 -8.53
C THR A 5 12.79 35.45 -7.38
N GLU A 6 13.91 34.83 -7.01
CA GLU A 6 14.86 35.44 -6.09
C GLU A 6 15.41 36.72 -6.75
N GLU A 7 15.69 37.75 -5.96
CA GLU A 7 15.96 39.13 -6.43
C GLU A 7 17.15 39.24 -7.42
N GLY A 8 18.00 38.20 -7.50
CA GLY A 8 19.13 38.06 -8.43
C GLY A 8 18.87 37.26 -9.71
N GLY A 9 17.63 36.80 -9.97
CA GLY A 9 17.28 36.06 -11.20
C GLY A 9 17.80 34.62 -11.26
N LEU A 10 18.36 34.09 -10.17
CA LEU A 10 18.71 32.67 -10.07
C LEU A 10 17.45 31.83 -9.82
N LEU A 11 17.28 30.79 -10.62
CA LEU A 11 16.22 29.81 -10.46
C LEU A 11 16.53 28.99 -9.21
N ASN A 12 15.86 29.31 -8.12
CA ASN A 12 16.09 28.62 -6.86
C ASN A 12 15.58 27.18 -6.97
N ASN A 13 16.49 26.22 -6.80
CA ASN A 13 16.22 24.79 -6.83
C ASN A 13 16.03 24.22 -5.41
N PHE A 14 15.31 24.93 -4.53
CA PHE A 14 14.64 24.31 -3.38
C PHE A 14 13.66 23.27 -3.95
N ALA A 15 14.17 22.07 -4.21
CA ALA A 15 13.37 20.93 -4.57
C ALA A 15 12.26 20.85 -3.52
N ALA A 16 11.00 20.89 -3.96
CA ALA A 16 9.89 20.61 -3.06
C ALA A 16 10.21 19.29 -2.38
N GLU A 17 10.37 19.30 -1.05
CA GLU A 17 10.55 18.06 -0.32
C GLU A 17 9.44 17.11 -0.76
N PRO A 18 9.79 15.90 -1.21
CA PRO A 18 8.80 14.94 -1.63
C PRO A 18 7.85 14.74 -0.46
N LYS A 19 6.57 15.08 -0.66
CA LYS A 19 5.56 14.88 0.37
C LYS A 19 5.55 13.39 0.69
N ALA A 20 6.02 13.04 1.87
CA ALA A 20 5.91 11.68 2.37
C ALA A 20 4.42 11.41 2.61
N TYR A 21 3.78 10.73 1.65
CA TYR A 21 2.42 10.23 1.83
C TYR A 21 2.49 9.07 2.83
N ALA A 22 2.21 9.36 4.09
CA ALA A 22 2.08 8.32 5.10
C ALA A 22 0.89 7.43 4.75
N ALA A 23 1.06 6.12 4.88
CA ALA A 23 -0.07 5.21 4.80
C ALA A 23 -1.00 5.49 5.99
N GLU A 24 -2.30 5.63 5.71
CA GLU A 24 -3.28 5.73 6.78
C GLU A 24 -3.38 4.40 7.53
N PRO A 25 -3.54 4.43 8.86
CA PRO A 25 -3.73 3.21 9.63
C PRO A 25 -5.04 2.53 9.21
N LEU A 26 -5.03 1.19 9.17
CA LEU A 26 -6.24 0.43 8.88
C LEU A 26 -7.36 0.75 9.87
N THR A 27 -8.53 1.07 9.34
CA THR A 27 -9.76 1.20 10.11
C THR A 27 -10.16 -0.14 10.75
N ALA A 28 -10.96 -0.10 11.82
CA ALA A 28 -11.45 -1.32 12.46
C ALA A 28 -12.23 -2.24 11.49
N LYS A 29 -12.95 -1.66 10.53
CA LYS A 29 -13.66 -2.41 9.48
C LYS A 29 -12.68 -3.13 8.55
N GLN A 30 -11.67 -2.41 8.04
CA GLN A 30 -10.66 -2.98 7.15
C GLN A 30 -9.88 -4.11 7.82
N LYS A 31 -9.53 -3.98 9.12
CA LYS A 31 -8.88 -5.07 9.86
C LYS A 31 -9.70 -6.36 9.86
N LYS A 32 -11.01 -6.26 10.14
CA LYS A 32 -11.91 -7.43 10.16
C LYS A 32 -12.05 -8.04 8.77
N THR A 33 -12.29 -7.21 7.74
CA THR A 33 -12.41 -7.68 6.36
C THR A 33 -11.13 -8.34 5.86
N ASN A 34 -9.95 -7.79 6.18
CA ASN A 34 -8.67 -8.36 5.77
C ASN A 34 -8.41 -9.70 6.45
N ILE A 35 -8.74 -9.85 7.74
CA ILE A 35 -8.61 -11.15 8.44
C ILE A 35 -9.48 -12.22 7.77
N VAL A 36 -10.72 -11.87 7.40
CA VAL A 36 -11.61 -12.81 6.70
C VAL A 36 -11.04 -13.16 5.32
N LEU A 37 -10.57 -12.18 4.55
CA LEU A 37 -9.96 -12.42 3.24
C LEU A 37 -8.74 -13.34 3.33
N ILE A 38 -7.87 -13.13 4.32
CA ILE A 38 -6.70 -13.97 4.55
C ILE A 38 -7.14 -15.40 4.89
N ALA A 39 -8.11 -15.56 5.78
CA ALA A 39 -8.61 -16.89 6.16
C ALA A 39 -9.20 -17.64 4.94
N VAL A 40 -10.01 -16.96 4.12
CA VAL A 40 -10.59 -17.53 2.90
C VAL A 40 -9.49 -17.94 1.92
N ALA A 41 -8.48 -17.08 1.71
CA ALA A 41 -7.36 -17.39 0.82
C ALA A 41 -6.57 -18.61 1.28
N VAL A 42 -6.27 -18.70 2.58
CA VAL A 42 -5.56 -19.85 3.16
C VAL A 42 -6.37 -21.14 3.01
N ILE A 43 -7.68 -21.10 3.30
CA ILE A 43 -8.56 -22.27 3.13
C ILE A 43 -8.63 -22.69 1.66
N ALA A 44 -8.75 -21.74 0.74
CA ALA A 44 -8.83 -22.04 -0.69
C ALA A 44 -7.56 -22.71 -1.21
N VAL A 45 -6.39 -22.13 -0.92
CA VAL A 45 -5.10 -22.69 -1.34
C VAL A 45 -4.84 -24.03 -0.65
N GLY A 46 -5.03 -24.10 0.67
CA GLY A 46 -4.85 -25.33 1.44
C GLY A 46 -5.79 -26.45 0.99
N GLY A 47 -7.05 -26.13 0.70
CA GLY A 47 -8.03 -27.07 0.16
C GLY A 47 -7.64 -27.61 -1.21
N LEU A 48 -7.14 -26.76 -2.11
CA LEU A 48 -6.63 -27.20 -3.41
C LEU A 48 -5.41 -28.11 -3.26
N CYS A 49 -4.46 -27.78 -2.39
CA CYS A 49 -3.31 -28.64 -2.11
C CYS A 49 -3.72 -30.00 -1.53
N ALA A 50 -4.63 -29.99 -0.55
CA ALA A 50 -5.14 -31.23 0.06
C ALA A 50 -5.89 -32.09 -0.97
N PHE A 51 -6.71 -31.46 -1.82
CA PHE A 51 -7.41 -32.16 -2.90
C PHE A 51 -6.41 -32.78 -3.89
N ALA A 52 -5.40 -32.03 -4.32
CA ALA A 52 -4.36 -32.55 -5.21
C ALA A 52 -3.62 -33.77 -4.60
N ALA A 53 -3.37 -33.77 -3.29
CA ALA A 53 -2.75 -34.88 -2.58
C ALA A 53 -3.61 -36.17 -2.54
N THR A 54 -4.91 -36.09 -2.83
CA THR A 54 -5.75 -37.29 -2.97
C THR A 54 -5.64 -37.96 -4.34
N LEU A 55 -5.06 -37.27 -5.33
CA LEU A 55 -4.93 -37.75 -6.71
C LEU A 55 -3.58 -38.43 -6.99
N SER A 56 -2.64 -38.37 -6.04
CA SER A 56 -1.33 -39.04 -6.09
C SER A 56 -1.38 -40.44 -5.51
#